data_AF-A0A7X4DK05-F1
#
_entry.id   AF-A0A7X4DK05-F1
#
_cell.length_a   1.000
_cell.length_b   1.000
_cell.length_c   1.000
_cell.angle_alpha   90.00
_cell.angle_beta   90.00
_cell.angle_gamma   90.00
#
_symmetry.space_group_name_H-M   'P 1'
#
loop_
_entity.id
_entity.type
_entity.pdbx_description
1 polymer ?
#
loop_
_entity_poly.entity_id
_entity_poly.type
_entity_poly.pdbx_seq_one_letter_code
_entity_poly.pdbx_strand_id
1 'polypeptide(L)' 'MIPLRISLDRDLYEQADRVSRRQGVSLADFCRRTLREALAGYPEDKPWMAYVGSLEGRANDSRTVDAVVYGHDAR' A
#
# COMPACT_ATOMS: atom_id res chain seq x y z
N MET A 1 -4.14 -15.66 -13.80
CA MET A 1 -5.38 -15.02 -13.27
C MET A 1 -6.13 -16.10 -12.50
N ILE A 2 -6.51 -15.85 -11.25
CA ILE A 2 -7.26 -16.82 -10.43
C ILE A 2 -8.77 -16.52 -10.60
N PRO A 3 -9.61 -17.50 -10.96
CA PRO A 3 -11.05 -17.27 -11.07
C PRO A 3 -11.65 -17.02 -9.69
N LEU A 4 -12.41 -15.94 -9.56
CA LEU A 4 -13.08 -15.56 -8.33
C LEU A 4 -14.57 -15.34 -8.62
N ARG A 5 -15.43 -15.94 -7.80
CA ARG A 5 -16.87 -15.67 -7.80
C ARG A 5 -17.20 -14.76 -6.63
N ILE A 6 -17.61 -13.53 -6.93
CA ILE A 6 -18.07 -12.56 -5.93
C ILE A 6 -19.57 -12.34 -6.07
N SER A 7 -20.25 -12.18 -4.95
CA SER A 7 -21.63 -11.69 -4.91
C SER A 7 -21.58 -10.19 -4.67
N LEU A 8 -22.40 -9.43 -5.41
CA LEU A 8 -22.56 -8.00 -5.25
C LEU A 8 -24.04 -7.72 -5.05
N ASP A 9 -24.34 -6.71 -4.22
CA ASP A 9 -25.68 -6.14 -4.18
C ASP A 9 -26.05 -5.61 -5.57
N ARG A 10 -27.35 -5.69 -5.90
CA ARG A 10 -27.87 -5.29 -7.20
C ARG A 10 -27.46 -3.86 -7.56
N ASP A 11 -27.65 -2.93 -6.63
CA ASP A 11 -27.39 -1.51 -6.85
C ASP A 11 -25.90 -1.26 -7.12
N LEU A 12 -25.03 -1.98 -6.40
CA LEU A 12 -23.59 -1.89 -6.57
C LEU A 12 -23.16 -2.46 -7.93
N TYR A 13 -23.74 -3.59 -8.35
CA TYR A 13 -23.50 -4.16 -9.67
C TYR A 13 -23.91 -3.19 -10.79
N GLU A 14 -25.12 -2.64 -10.72
CA GLU A 14 -25.64 -1.71 -11.73
C GLU A 14 -24.83 -0.42 -11.79
N GLN A 15 -24.40 0.10 -10.64
CA GLN A 15 -23.52 1.25 -10.57
C GLN A 15 -22.15 0.95 -11.20
N ALA A 16 -21.54 -0.19 -10.88
CA ALA A 16 -20.24 -0.58 -11.42
C ALA A 16 -20.29 -0.80 -12.93
N ASP A 17 -21.32 -1.47 -13.46
CA ASP A 17 -21.51 -1.70 -14.90
C ASP A 17 -21.70 -0.38 -15.66
N ARG A 18 -22.49 0.54 -15.11
CA ARG A 18 -22.65 1.87 -15.71
C ARG A 18 -21.33 2.64 -15.77
N VAL A 19 -20.53 2.60 -14.70
CA VAL A 19 -19.23 3.29 -14.67
C VAL A 19 -18.22 2.63 -15.61
N SER A 20 -18.14 1.30 -15.64
CA SER A 20 -17.22 0.59 -16.53
C SER A 20 -17.51 0.90 -18.01
N ARG A 21 -18.80 0.94 -18.38
CA ARG A 21 -19.22 1.34 -19.75
C ARG A 21 -18.82 2.77 -20.08
N ARG A 22 -18.99 3.72 -19.15
CA ARG A 22 -18.55 5.12 -19.35
C ARG A 22 -17.04 5.25 -19.54
N GLN A 23 -16.26 4.38 -18.91
CA GLN A 23 -14.81 4.32 -19.07
C GLN A 23 -14.36 3.49 -20.28
N GLY A 24 -15.28 2.86 -21.03
CA GLY A 24 -14.95 2.04 -22.19
C GLY A 24 -14.25 0.72 -21.85
N VAL A 25 -14.43 0.20 -20.63
CA VAL A 25 -13.81 -1.05 -20.17
C VAL A 25 -14.86 -2.08 -19.75
N SER A 26 -14.48 -3.36 -19.78
CA SER A 26 -15.34 -4.42 -19.22
C SER A 26 -15.47 -4.28 -17.70
N LEU A 27 -16.59 -4.75 -17.14
CA LEU A 27 -16.82 -4.78 -15.70
C LEU A 27 -15.70 -5.52 -14.95
N ALA A 28 -15.21 -6.63 -15.50
CA ALA A 28 -14.09 -7.37 -14.92
C ALA A 28 -12.80 -6.54 -14.87
N ASP A 29 -12.53 -5.74 -15.90
CA ASP A 29 -11.35 -4.88 -15.91
C ASP A 29 -11.48 -3.72 -14.95
N PHE A 30 -12.67 -3.11 -14.88
CA PHE A 30 -13.00 -2.10 -13.89
C PHE A 30 -12.75 -2.63 -12.47
N CYS A 31 -13.29 -3.80 -12.12
CA CYS A 31 -13.06 -4.42 -10.81
C CYS A 31 -11.56 -4.66 -10.54
N ARG A 32 -10.79 -5.13 -11.52
CA ARG A 32 -9.35 -5.35 -11.37
C ARG A 32 -8.58 -4.04 -11.11
N ARG A 33 -8.94 -2.95 -11.78
CA ARG A 33 -8.31 -1.63 -11.58
C ARG A 33 -8.64 -1.08 -10.20
N THR A 34 -9.93 -1.08 -9.84
CA THR A 34 -10.39 -0.60 -8.54
C THR A 34 -9.77 -1.39 -7.39
N LEU A 35 -9.67 -2.73 -7.51
CA LEU A 35 -8.98 -3.56 -6.50
C LEU A 35 -7.50 -3.21 -6.40
N ARG A 36 -6.81 -3.00 -7.52
CA ARG A 36 -5.39 -2.60 -7.51
C ARG A 36 -5.20 -1.24 -6.85
N GLU A 37 -6.06 -0.27 -7.14
CA GLU A 37 -6.01 1.08 -6.54
C GLU A 37 -6.31 1.04 -5.04
N ALA A 38 -7.31 0.27 -4.62
CA ALA A 38 -7.64 0.10 -3.20
C ALA A 38 -6.49 -0.56 -2.42
N LEU A 39 -5.81 -1.53 -3.02
CA LEU A 39 -4.66 -2.21 -2.40
C LEU A 39 -3.38 -1.38 -2.43
N ALA A 40 -3.25 -0.40 -3.33
CA ALA A 40 -2.06 0.46 -3.38
C ALA A 40 -1.85 1.26 -2.08
N GLY A 41 -2.91 1.48 -1.28
CA GLY A 41 -2.83 2.07 0.05
C GLY A 41 -2.31 1.14 1.15
N TYR A 42 -2.17 -0.16 0.87
CA TYR A 42 -1.68 -1.18 1.78
C TYR A 42 -0.39 -1.81 1.23
N PRO A 43 0.74 -1.09 1.29
CA PRO A 43 1.99 -1.62 0.77
C PRO A 43 2.38 -2.90 1.54
N GLU A 44 2.40 -4.03 0.84
CA GLU A 44 2.89 -5.33 1.33
C GLU A 44 4.35 -5.20 1.80
N ASP A 45 5.14 -4.45 1.02
CA ASP A 45 6.53 -4.15 1.32
C ASP A 45 6.60 -2.84 2.10
N LYS A 46 6.94 -2.95 3.39
CA LYS A 46 7.48 -1.85 4.18
C LYS A 46 8.53 -1.11 3.33
N PRO A 47 8.26 0.09 2.79
CA PRO A 47 9.14 0.70 1.79
C PRO A 47 10.55 1.00 2.34
N TRP A 48 10.62 1.20 3.66
CA TRP A 48 11.87 1.34 4.41
C TRP A 48 12.71 0.05 4.46
N MET A 49 12.13 -1.12 4.18
CA MET A 49 12.87 -2.39 4.09
C MET A 49 13.71 -2.51 2.81
N ALA A 50 13.47 -1.69 1.78
CA ALA A 50 14.34 -1.64 0.59
C ALA A 50 15.79 -1.24 0.93
N TYR A 51 16.00 -0.62 2.09
CA TYR A 51 17.31 -0.19 2.59
C TYR A 51 17.82 -1.04 3.77
N VAL A 52 17.11 -2.12 4.14
CA VAL A 52 17.57 -3.03 5.21
C VAL A 52 18.84 -3.74 4.75
N GLY A 53 19.93 -3.54 5.50
CA GLY A 53 21.27 -4.03 5.14
C GLY A 53 22.07 -3.08 4.23
N SER A 54 21.47 -2.01 3.69
CA SER A 54 22.22 -0.94 3.00
C SER A 54 22.87 0.05 3.98
N LEU A 55 22.43 0.04 5.23
CA LEU A 55 23.02 0.80 6.32
C LEU A 55 23.67 -0.18 7.30
N GLU A 56 24.97 -0.04 7.50
CA GLU A 56 25.67 -0.72 8.59
C GLU A 56 25.39 0.01 9.90
N GLY A 57 24.94 -0.74 10.91
CA GLY A 57 24.73 -0.21 12.25
C GLY A 57 24.71 -1.31 13.30
N ARG A 58 25.12 -0.97 14.53
CA ARG A 58 25.04 -1.82 15.72
C ARG A 58 23.85 -1.39 16.57
N ALA A 59 23.35 -2.29 17.42
CA ALA A 59 22.15 -2.07 18.25
C ALA A 59 22.22 -0.81 19.15
N ASN A 60 23.41 -0.26 19.39
CA ASN A 60 23.63 0.90 20.23
C ASN A 60 23.94 2.19 19.46
N ASP A 61 23.99 2.18 18.13
CA ASP A 61 24.42 3.34 17.34
C ASP A 61 23.44 4.52 17.46
N SER A 62 22.16 4.24 17.75
CA SER A 62 21.16 5.28 17.99
C SER A 62 21.24 5.94 19.38
N ARG A 63 22.10 5.47 20.29
CA ARG A 63 22.14 5.96 21.68
C ARG A 63 22.72 7.37 21.83
N THR A 64 23.47 7.84 20.83
CA THR A 64 24.12 9.15 20.84
C THR A 64 23.39 10.18 19.99
N VAL A 65 22.31 9.79 19.30
CA VAL A 65 21.56 10.69 18.40
C VAL A 65 21.09 11.92 19.16
N ASP A 66 20.62 11.76 20.39
CA ASP A 66 20.14 12.88 21.19
C ASP A 66 21.25 13.86 21.57
N ALA A 67 22.46 13.35 21.84
CA ALA A 67 23.63 14.18 22.12
C ALA A 67 24.15 14.89 20.86
N VAL A 68 24.16 14.21 19.72
CA VAL A 68 24.70 14.74 18.45
C VAL A 68 23.75 15.74 17.79
N VAL A 69 22.45 15.44 17.77
CA VAL A 69 21.43 16.24 17.07
C VAL A 69 20.85 17.31 17.98
N TYR A 70 20.58 16.97 19.24
CA TYR A 70 19.89 17.87 20.18
C TYR A 70 20.81 18.44 21.26
N GLY A 71 22.07 18.02 21.35
CA GLY A 71 23.03 18.54 22.33
C GLY A 71 22.72 18.16 23.78
N HIS A 72 21.88 17.14 23.99
CA HIS A 72 21.56 16.65 25.33
C HIS A 72 22.49 15.49 25.72
N ASP A 73 23.44 15.76 26.62
CA ASP A 73 24.17 14.69 27.30
C ASP A 73 23.16 13.93 28.18
N ALA A 74 22.96 12.66 27.88
CA ALA A 74 22.15 11.76 28.70
C ALA A 74 22.75 11.72 30.11
N ARG A 75 22.07 12.39 31.04
CA ARG A 75 22.45 12.46 32.44
C ARG A 75 22.14 11.16 33.16
#